data_AF-A0ABD2HDZ2-F1
#
_entry.id   AF-A0ABD2HDZ2-F1
#
_cell.length_a   1.000
_cell.length_b   1.000
_cell.length_c   1.000
_cell.angle_alpha   90.00
_cell.angle_beta   90.00
_cell.angle_gamma   90.00
#
_symmetry.space_group_name_H-M   'P 1'
#
loop_
_entity.id
_entity.type
_entity.pdbx_description
1 polymer ?
#
loop_
_entity_poly.entity_id
_entity_poly.type
_entity_poly.pdbx_seq_one_letter_code
_entity_poly.pdbx_strand_id
1 'polypeptide(L)'
;MLFFPQWGQQGQCKASYTSPGPVRLVHQGCFSTQAFQLRYCRQCTDSHCCTPYHTTTAEVSFRCSTGRLLQRPVMMIHSCVCHNNCPYAPYSNPALWGYRP
;
A
#
# COMPACT_ATOMS: atom_id res chain seq x y z
N MET A 1 -17.07 40.25 -9.27
CA MET A 1 -16.91 38.78 -9.39
C MET A 1 -15.48 38.50 -9.77
N LEU A 2 -14.62 38.23 -8.78
CA LEU A 2 -13.21 37.91 -9.02
C LEU A 2 -13.14 36.45 -9.46
N PHE A 3 -12.69 36.24 -10.68
CA PHE A 3 -12.33 34.93 -11.23
C PHE A 3 -11.18 34.36 -10.38
N PHE A 4 -11.50 33.41 -9.53
CA PHE A 4 -10.48 32.53 -8.95
C PHE A 4 -9.98 31.63 -10.08
N PRO A 5 -8.67 31.61 -10.39
CA PRO A 5 -8.15 30.61 -11.31
C PRO A 5 -8.45 29.25 -10.69
N GLN A 6 -9.14 28.39 -11.45
CA GLN A 6 -9.35 26.99 -11.08
C GLN A 6 -7.99 26.27 -11.06
N TRP A 7 -7.21 26.46 -10.00
CA TRP A 7 -6.26 25.47 -9.54
C TRP A 7 -6.94 24.58 -8.50
N GLY A 8 -7.93 23.84 -8.98
CA GLY A 8 -8.54 22.72 -8.26
C GLY A 8 -8.06 21.37 -8.79
N GLN A 9 -6.88 21.31 -9.43
CA GLN A 9 -6.20 20.06 -9.75
C GLN A 9 -5.40 19.60 -8.54
N GLN A 10 -6.05 19.32 -7.41
CA GLN A 10 -5.34 18.96 -6.18
C GLN A 10 -5.87 17.66 -5.61
N GLY A 11 -5.18 16.59 -6.02
CA GLY A 11 -5.38 15.25 -5.50
C GLY A 11 -4.66 14.15 -6.27
N GLN A 12 -3.80 14.47 -7.25
CA GLN A 12 -2.91 13.45 -7.79
C GLN A 12 -1.80 13.16 -6.75
N CYS A 13 -2.00 12.19 -5.85
CA CYS A 13 -0.88 11.60 -5.09
C CYS A 13 0.00 10.88 -6.13
N LYS A 14 0.91 11.63 -6.79
CA LYS A 14 1.91 11.08 -7.72
C LYS A 14 2.97 10.27 -7.00
N ALA A 15 3.00 10.32 -5.67
CA ALA A 15 3.93 9.59 -4.83
C ALA A 15 3.49 8.14 -4.59
N SER A 16 2.86 7.46 -5.56
CA SER A 16 2.83 5.99 -5.50
C SER A 16 4.18 5.47 -5.97
N TYR A 17 4.91 4.80 -5.08
CA TYR A 17 6.14 4.12 -5.44
C TYR A 17 5.79 2.68 -5.80
N THR A 18 6.04 2.32 -7.05
CA THR A 18 6.00 0.92 -7.44
C THR A 18 7.34 0.29 -7.12
N SER A 19 7.36 -0.95 -6.65
CA SER A 19 8.60 -1.69 -6.48
C SER A 19 9.41 -1.66 -7.78
N PRO A 20 10.75 -1.52 -7.70
CA PRO A 20 11.59 -1.33 -8.88
C PRO A 20 11.62 -2.59 -9.77
N GLY A 21 11.15 -3.71 -9.23
CA GLY A 21 10.81 -4.92 -9.96
C GLY A 21 9.82 -5.78 -9.18
N PRO A 22 9.47 -6.96 -9.71
CA PRO A 22 8.63 -7.93 -9.02
C PRO A 22 9.33 -8.41 -7.73
N VAL A 23 8.66 -8.26 -6.59
CA VAL A 23 9.17 -8.68 -5.29
C VAL A 23 8.48 -9.95 -4.83
N ARG A 24 9.23 -10.86 -4.20
CA ARG A 24 8.64 -12.03 -3.53
C ARG A 24 8.29 -11.64 -2.11
N LEU A 25 7.05 -11.93 -1.73
CA LEU A 25 6.56 -11.66 -0.38
C LEU A 25 7.10 -12.71 0.57
N VAL A 26 7.40 -12.30 1.80
CA VAL A 26 7.88 -13.19 2.86
C VAL A 26 6.90 -13.14 4.02
N HIS A 27 6.46 -14.30 4.47
CA HIS A 27 5.56 -14.42 5.62
C HIS A 27 5.99 -15.61 6.48
N GLN A 28 6.36 -15.37 7.74
CA GLN A 28 6.76 -16.40 8.72
C GLN A 28 7.82 -17.39 8.17
N GLY A 29 8.82 -16.89 7.44
CA GLY A 29 9.87 -17.72 6.83
C GLY A 29 9.45 -18.47 5.55
N CYS A 30 8.26 -18.20 5.01
CA CYS A 30 7.76 -18.74 3.75
C CYS A 30 7.80 -17.66 2.65
N PHE A 31 8.07 -18.06 1.41
CA PHE A 31 8.19 -17.15 0.26
C PHE A 31 7.02 -17.30 -0.69
N SER A 32 6.49 -16.21 -1.23
CA SER A 32 5.45 -16.29 -2.25
C SER A 32 5.92 -17.09 -3.46
N THR A 33 5.04 -17.91 -4.02
CA THR A 33 5.32 -18.70 -5.23
C THR A 33 5.49 -17.81 -6.46
N GLN A 34 4.76 -16.69 -6.48
CA GLN A 34 4.79 -15.67 -7.52
C GLN A 34 5.47 -14.40 -7.00
N ALA A 35 6.09 -13.63 -7.89
CA ALA A 35 6.59 -12.30 -7.58
C ALA A 35 5.50 -11.26 -7.92
N PHE A 36 5.29 -10.29 -7.04
CA PHE A 36 4.26 -9.26 -7.17
C PHE A 36 4.90 -7.89 -7.35
N GLN A 37 4.32 -7.08 -8.21
CA GLN A 37 4.71 -5.69 -8.36
C GLN A 37 3.86 -4.83 -7.43
N LEU A 38 4.34 -4.66 -6.20
CA LEU A 38 3.63 -3.92 -5.17
C LEU A 38 3.75 -2.42 -5.39
N ARG A 39 2.67 -1.70 -5.09
CA ARG A 39 2.68 -0.25 -4.97
C ARG A 39 2.59 0.14 -3.50
N TYR A 40 3.26 1.23 -3.19
CA TYR A 40 3.31 1.80 -1.86
C TYR A 40 3.00 3.30 -1.94
N CYS A 41 2.32 3.83 -0.93
CA CYS A 41 2.10 5.26 -0.82
C CYS A 41 3.34 5.91 -0.19
N ARG A 42 3.84 6.99 -0.80
CA ARG A 42 4.83 7.90 -0.20
C ARG A 42 4.15 9.11 0.43
N GLN A 43 4.96 9.92 1.10
CA GLN A 43 4.56 11.18 1.73
C GLN A 43 4.28 12.28 0.70
N CYS A 44 3.27 13.11 0.96
CA CYS A 44 2.95 14.29 0.17
C CYS A 44 3.86 15.47 0.59
N THR A 45 4.20 16.33 -0.36
CA THR A 45 5.13 17.46 -0.14
C THR A 45 4.60 18.52 0.82
N ASP A 46 3.28 18.74 0.85
CA ASP A 46 2.63 19.86 1.56
C ASP A 46 2.06 19.47 2.94
N SER A 47 2.69 18.54 3.68
CA SER A 47 2.23 18.06 5.02
C SER A 47 0.86 17.35 5.05
N HIS A 48 0.27 17.05 3.89
CA HIS A 48 -0.94 16.23 3.79
C HIS A 48 -0.63 14.75 4.06
N CYS A 49 -1.58 14.05 4.68
CA CYS A 49 -1.51 12.59 4.77
C CYS A 49 -1.84 11.95 3.40
N CYS A 50 -0.99 11.04 2.91
CA CYS A 50 -1.37 10.16 1.80
C CYS A 50 -1.93 8.85 2.38
N THR A 51 -3.17 8.53 2.05
CA THR A 51 -3.80 7.25 2.39
C THR A 51 -4.05 6.43 1.12
N PRO A 52 -3.98 5.10 1.19
CA PRO A 52 -4.38 4.26 0.07
C PRO A 52 -5.89 4.43 -0.19
N TYR A 53 -6.26 4.74 -1.43
CA TYR A 53 -7.63 5.00 -1.84
C TYR A 53 -8.27 3.75 -2.46
N HIS A 54 -7.58 3.18 -3.46
CA HIS A 54 -8.02 1.95 -4.09
C HIS A 54 -7.06 0.81 -3.72
N THR A 55 -7.58 -0.17 -2.99
CA THR A 55 -6.86 -1.38 -2.58
C THR A 55 -7.67 -2.62 -2.92
N THR A 56 -6.99 -3.68 -3.33
CA THR A 56 -7.61 -5.00 -3.51
C THR A 56 -6.87 -6.02 -2.66
N THR A 57 -7.60 -6.94 -2.05
CA THR A 57 -6.97 -8.07 -1.35
C THR A 57 -6.84 -9.23 -2.32
N ALA A 58 -5.61 -9.73 -2.50
CA ALA A 58 -5.32 -10.88 -3.34
C ALA A 58 -4.85 -12.05 -2.48
N GLU A 59 -5.36 -13.25 -2.75
CA GLU A 59 -4.91 -14.49 -2.10
C GLU A 59 -3.56 -14.91 -2.67
N VAL A 60 -2.50 -14.79 -1.87
CA VAL A 60 -1.14 -15.13 -2.28
C VAL A 60 -0.74 -16.47 -1.69
N SER A 61 -0.27 -17.37 -2.56
CA SER A 61 0.30 -18.65 -2.14
C SER A 61 1.77 -18.49 -1.76
N PHE A 62 2.13 -18.94 -0.57
CA PHE A 62 3.47 -18.98 -0.01
C PHE A 62 3.94 -20.42 0.10
N ARG A 63 5.20 -20.66 -0.27
CA ARG A 63 5.90 -21.93 -0.13
C ARG A 63 6.93 -21.82 0.97
N CYS A 64 6.81 -22.66 1.98
CA CYS A 64 7.76 -22.75 3.08
C CYS A 64 8.89 -23.74 2.73
N SER A 65 10.05 -23.60 3.38
CA SER A 65 11.16 -24.56 3.26
C SER A 65 10.78 -25.99 3.67
N THR A 66 9.77 -26.12 4.54
CA THR A 66 9.18 -27.39 4.97
C THR A 66 8.32 -28.08 3.90
N GLY A 67 8.12 -27.46 2.73
CA GLY A 67 7.29 -27.98 1.64
C GLY A 67 5.79 -27.68 1.77
N ARG A 68 5.36 -27.06 2.89
CA ARG A 68 3.96 -26.63 3.07
C ARG A 68 3.64 -25.42 2.19
N LEU A 69 2.42 -25.41 1.64
CA LEU A 69 1.84 -24.26 0.95
C LEU A 69 0.84 -23.56 1.86
N LEU A 70 0.94 -22.24 1.96
CA LEU A 70 0.06 -21.40 2.76
C LEU A 70 -0.56 -20.34 1.86
N GLN A 71 -1.87 -20.16 1.91
CA GLN A 71 -2.52 -19.04 1.25
C GLN A 71 -2.78 -17.94 2.27
N ARG A 72 -2.42 -16.71 1.92
CA ARG A 72 -2.65 -15.54 2.76
C ARG A 72 -3.22 -14.38 1.95
N PRO A 73 -4.24 -13.70 2.48
CA PRO A 73 -4.72 -12.46 1.90
C PRO A 73 -3.65 -11.38 2.04
N VAL A 74 -3.26 -10.79 0.91
CA VAL A 74 -2.32 -9.67 0.86
C VAL A 74 -3.01 -8.48 0.22
N MET A 75 -2.93 -7.32 0.89
CA MET A 75 -3.45 -6.07 0.37
C MET A 75 -2.53 -5.51 -0.72
N MET A 76 -3.09 -5.31 -1.91
CA MET A 76 -2.46 -4.71 -3.08
C MET A 76 -3.00 -3.29 -3.25
N ILE A 77 -2.12 -2.29 -3.16
CA ILE A 77 -2.49 -0.89 -3.34
C ILE A 77 -2.45 -0.57 -4.84
N HIS A 78 -3.49 0.08 -5.36
CA HIS A 78 -3.56 0.55 -6.76
C HIS A 78 -3.32 2.05 -6.86
N SER A 79 -3.97 2.81 -5.97
CA SER A 79 -3.87 4.27 -5.92
C SER A 79 -3.86 4.78 -4.49
N CYS A 80 -3.25 5.95 -4.32
CA CYS A 80 -3.21 6.68 -3.07
C CYS A 80 -3.77 8.09 -3.28
N VAL A 81 -4.26 8.73 -2.22
CA VAL A 81 -4.82 10.08 -2.25
C VAL A 81 -4.24 10.91 -1.10
N CYS A 82 -3.85 12.15 -1.39
CA CYS A 82 -3.47 13.11 -0.36
C CYS A 82 -4.73 13.81 0.15
N HIS A 83 -4.93 13.86 1.46
CA HIS A 83 -5.99 14.66 2.07
C HIS A 83 -5.47 15.45 3.28
N ASN A 84 -6.08 16.60 3.52
CA ASN A 84 -5.83 17.42 4.72
C ASN A 84 -6.36 16.78 6.00
N ASN A 85 -7.47 16.05 5.89
CA ASN A 85 -8.11 15.42 7.04
C ASN A 85 -7.53 14.03 7.24
N CYS A 86 -6.40 13.95 7.94
CA CYS A 86 -5.79 12.68 8.32
C CYS A 86 -6.78 11.89 9.19
N PRO A 87 -7.37 10.78 8.70
CA PRO A 87 -8.20 9.96 9.56
C PRO A 87 -7.30 9.46 10.68
N TYR A 88 -7.73 9.66 11.93
CA TYR A 88 -7.15 9.04 13.11
C TYR A 88 -7.51 7.55 13.14
N ALA A 89 -7.40 6.87 12.00
CA ALA A 89 -7.44 5.44 11.91
C ALA A 89 -5.97 4.99 11.95
N PRO A 90 -5.49 4.37 13.04
CA PRO A 90 -4.23 3.68 12.97
C PRO A 90 -4.39 2.66 11.84
N TYR A 91 -3.70 2.88 10.71
CA TYR A 91 -3.70 1.94 9.60
C TYR A 91 -3.03 0.68 10.13
N SER A 92 -3.82 -0.19 10.75
CA SER A 92 -3.35 -1.43 11.33
C SER A 92 -3.15 -2.38 10.17
N ASN A 93 -2.02 -2.22 9.49
CA ASN A 93 -1.57 -3.16 8.50
C ASN A 93 -1.50 -4.52 9.22
N PRO A 94 -2.32 -5.52 8.84
CA PRO A 94 -2.28 -6.83 9.49
C PRO A 94 -0.91 -7.51 9.31
N ALA A 95 -0.08 -7.08 8.35
CA ALA A 95 1.32 -7.49 8.23
C ALA A 95 2.24 -6.91 9.32
N LEU A 96 1.84 -5.84 10.01
CA LEU A 96 2.57 -5.21 11.13
C LEU A 96 2.04 -5.62 12.51
N TRP A 97 1.02 -6.50 12.60
CA TRP A 97 0.52 -6.99 13.89
C TRP A 97 1.57 -7.75 14.71
N GLY A 98 2.65 -8.24 14.08
CA GLY A 98 3.78 -8.88 14.77
C GLY A 98 4.92 -7.93 15.20
N TYR A 99 4.85 -6.64 14.88
CA TYR A 99 5.83 -5.61 15.27
C TYR A 99 5.23 -4.54 16.20
N ARG A 100 4.02 -4.78 16.71
CA ARG A 100 3.40 -3.93 17.73
C ARG A 100 3.98 -4.37 19.09
N PRO A 101 4.70 -3.49 19.82
CA PRO A 101 5.22 -3.82 21.15
C PRO A 101 4.09 -4.15 22.13
#